data_AF-A0A3C0K7P0-F1
#
_entry.id   AF-A0A3C0K7P0-F1
#
_cell.length_a   1.000
_cell.length_b   1.000
_cell.length_c   1.000
_cell.angle_alpha   90.00
_cell.angle_beta   90.00
_cell.angle_gamma   90.00
#
_symmetry.space_group_name_H-M   'P 1'
#
loop_
_entity.id
_entity.type
_entity.pdbx_description
1 polymer ?
#
loop_
_entity_poly.entity_id
_entity_poly.type
_entity_poly.pdbx_seq_one_letter_code
_entity_poly.pdbx_strand_id
1 'polypeptide(L)'
;MIKVGDRIPAVTLAEYSEVEGNGCSIGPNPVDTAKASAGKTIALFAVPGAFTPTCSAKHVPGYVEQYEAIKAAGVDEIWCLSVNDAFVMGAWARDQKTAGKVRMLADGSAEFAQAT
;
A
#
# COMPACT_ATOMS: atom_id res chain seq x y z
N MET A 1 -17.72 0.92 7.67
CA MET A 1 -17.34 -0.42 8.14
C MET A 1 -17.71 -1.47 7.12
N ILE A 2 -16.73 -1.86 6.31
CA ILE A 2 -16.77 -2.90 5.29
C ILE A 2 -16.88 -4.29 5.93
N LYS A 3 -17.45 -5.24 5.19
CA LYS A 3 -17.66 -6.61 5.64
C LYS A 3 -17.13 -7.61 4.61
N VAL A 4 -16.94 -8.84 5.06
CA VAL A 4 -16.58 -9.95 4.17
C VAL A 4 -17.66 -10.11 3.10
N GLY A 5 -17.23 -10.15 1.83
CA GLY A 5 -18.11 -10.23 0.66
C GLY A 5 -18.38 -8.87 0.00
N ASP A 6 -18.09 -7.74 0.68
CA ASP A 6 -18.21 -6.42 0.08
C ASP A 6 -17.10 -6.18 -0.95
N ARG A 7 -17.38 -5.32 -1.92
CA ARG A 7 -16.36 -4.80 -2.82
C ARG A 7 -15.53 -3.76 -2.07
N ILE A 8 -14.21 -3.76 -2.31
CA ILE A 8 -13.34 -2.69 -1.80
C ILE A 8 -13.78 -1.33 -2.37
N PRO A 9 -13.59 -0.21 -1.64
CA PRO A 9 -13.90 1.10 -2.15
C PRO A 9 -13.13 1.41 -3.44
N ALA A 10 -13.86 1.89 -4.45
CA ALA A 10 -13.29 2.39 -5.70
C ALA A 10 -12.92 3.87 -5.51
N VAL A 11 -11.66 4.12 -5.16
CA VAL A 11 -11.09 5.45 -4.90
C VAL A 11 -9.72 5.56 -5.58
N THR A 12 -9.15 6.75 -5.58
CA THR A 12 -7.79 6.97 -6.09
C THR A 12 -6.84 7.18 -4.92
N LEU A 13 -5.94 6.22 -4.70
CA LEU A 13 -4.79 6.37 -3.79
C LEU A 13 -3.61 6.99 -4.53
N ALA A 14 -2.49 7.20 -3.84
CA ALA A 14 -1.24 7.60 -4.46
C ALA A 14 -0.08 6.69 -4.06
N GLU A 15 0.86 6.44 -4.97
CA GLU A 15 2.11 5.74 -4.71
C GLU A 15 3.28 6.57 -5.21
N TYR A 16 4.33 6.70 -4.40
CA TYR A 16 5.52 7.44 -4.82
C TYR A 16 6.43 6.56 -5.68
N SER A 17 6.74 7.02 -6.89
CA SER A 17 7.73 6.38 -7.75
C SER A 17 9.10 7.04 -7.58
N GLU A 18 10.11 6.23 -7.25
CA GLU A 18 11.52 6.66 -7.19
C GLU A 18 12.19 6.71 -8.57
N VAL A 19 11.63 5.97 -9.52
CA VAL A 19 12.20 5.79 -10.85
C VAL A 19 11.18 6.22 -11.89
N GLU A 20 11.66 6.86 -12.95
CA GLU A 20 10.86 7.09 -14.14
C GLU A 20 10.74 5.78 -14.93
N GLY A 21 9.52 5.44 -15.38
CA GLY A 21 9.31 4.23 -16.18
C GLY A 21 7.90 3.71 -16.11
N ASN A 22 7.54 2.83 -17.06
CA ASN A 22 6.22 2.18 -17.14
C ASN A 22 5.02 3.15 -17.13
N GLY A 23 5.21 4.37 -17.64
CA GLY A 23 4.19 5.42 -17.65
C GLY A 23 4.05 6.21 -16.34
N CYS A 24 4.88 5.94 -15.34
CA CYS A 24 4.94 6.69 -14.09
C CYS A 24 6.04 7.76 -14.13
N SER A 25 5.70 8.97 -13.68
CA SER A 25 6.68 10.03 -13.40
C SER A 25 7.33 9.83 -12.04
N ILE A 26 8.53 10.36 -11.83
CA ILE A 26 9.11 10.44 -10.48
C ILE A 26 8.19 11.28 -9.58
N GLY A 27 7.90 10.80 -8.38
CA GLY A 27 6.99 11.45 -7.45
C GLY A 27 5.66 10.69 -7.26
N PRO A 28 4.62 11.36 -6.72
CA PRO A 28 3.33 10.72 -6.48
C PRO A 28 2.61 10.39 -7.78
N ASN A 29 2.16 9.15 -7.92
CA ASN A 29 1.37 8.66 -9.05
C ASN A 29 0.02 8.13 -8.55
N PRO A 30 -1.08 8.39 -9.28
CA PRO A 30 -2.41 7.93 -8.89
C PRO A 30 -2.54 6.41 -9.03
N VAL A 31 -3.21 5.79 -8.06
CA VAL A 31 -3.53 4.36 -8.05
C VAL A 31 -5.04 4.21 -7.90
N ASP A 32 -5.71 3.94 -9.01
CA ASP A 32 -7.13 3.55 -9.05
C ASP A 32 -7.26 2.16 -8.40
N THR A 33 -7.88 2.08 -7.22
CA THR A 33 -7.91 0.85 -6.42
C THR A 33 -8.60 -0.29 -7.16
N ALA A 34 -9.70 -0.01 -7.85
CA ALA A 34 -10.49 -1.00 -8.57
C ALA A 34 -9.71 -1.57 -9.77
N LYS A 35 -9.02 -0.73 -10.54
CA LYS A 35 -8.17 -1.19 -11.65
C LYS A 35 -6.93 -1.92 -11.14
N ALA A 36 -6.29 -1.39 -10.09
CA ALA A 36 -5.05 -1.94 -9.56
C ALA A 36 -5.25 -3.34 -8.96
N SER A 37 -6.42 -3.61 -8.35
CA SER A 37 -6.76 -4.91 -7.76
C SER A 37 -7.49 -5.87 -8.71
N ALA A 38 -7.87 -5.43 -9.91
CA ALA A 38 -8.68 -6.23 -10.82
C ALA A 38 -7.98 -7.56 -11.19
N GLY A 39 -8.68 -8.68 -10.98
CA GLY A 39 -8.17 -10.02 -11.29
C GLY A 39 -7.01 -10.49 -10.42
N LYS A 40 -6.70 -9.78 -9.32
CA LYS A 40 -5.59 -10.08 -8.42
C LYS A 40 -6.09 -10.39 -7.01
N THR A 41 -5.37 -11.26 -6.32
CA THR A 41 -5.49 -11.45 -4.87
C THR A 41 -4.53 -10.49 -4.17
N ILE A 42 -5.07 -9.54 -3.39
CA ILE A 42 -4.28 -8.51 -2.72
C ILE A 42 -4.31 -8.76 -1.20
N ALA A 43 -3.13 -8.85 -0.58
CA ALA A 43 -3.01 -8.77 0.87
C ALA A 43 -2.89 -7.29 1.27
N LEU A 44 -3.98 -6.74 1.80
CA LEU A 44 -4.05 -5.33 2.21
C LEU A 44 -3.97 -5.24 3.73
N PHE A 45 -3.05 -4.41 4.24
CA PHE A 45 -3.04 -4.01 5.64
C PHE A 45 -2.95 -2.49 5.74
N ALA A 46 -3.72 -1.93 6.68
CA ALA A 46 -3.72 -0.50 6.96
C ALA A 46 -3.13 -0.24 8.33
N VAL A 47 -2.41 0.88 8.47
CA VAL A 47 -1.81 1.31 9.72
C VAL A 47 -2.20 2.75 10.05
N PRO A 48 -2.13 3.19 11.32
CA PRO A 48 -2.50 4.55 11.68
C PRO A 48 -1.61 5.65 11.10
N GLY A 49 -0.33 5.37 10.85
CA GLY A 49 0.62 6.40 10.43
C GLY A 49 2.01 5.87 10.11
N ALA A 50 2.60 6.37 9.03
CA ALA A 50 4.00 6.19 8.70
C ALA A 50 4.91 6.67 9.84
N PHE A 51 6.08 6.05 10.01
CA PHE A 51 7.07 6.34 11.04
C PHE A 51 6.62 6.17 12.51
N THR A 52 5.40 5.72 12.77
CA THR A 52 4.95 5.45 14.16
C THR A 52 5.55 4.14 14.70
N PRO A 53 5.78 4.02 16.02
CA PRO A 53 6.65 2.98 16.59
C PRO A 53 6.28 1.54 16.20
N THR A 54 5.04 1.11 16.45
CA THR A 54 4.62 -0.27 16.15
C THR A 54 4.54 -0.52 14.65
N CYS A 55 4.14 0.48 13.87
CA CYS A 55 4.00 0.36 12.42
C CYS A 55 5.36 0.11 11.77
N SER A 56 6.39 0.85 12.20
CA SER A 56 7.77 0.75 11.69
C SER A 56 8.57 -0.39 12.32
N ALA A 57 8.28 -0.79 13.55
CA ALA A 57 9.06 -1.82 14.24
C ALA A 57 8.50 -3.23 14.05
N LYS A 58 7.21 -3.37 13.70
CA LYS A 58 6.52 -4.67 13.68
C LYS A 58 5.66 -4.88 12.44
N HIS A 59 4.75 -3.97 12.12
CA HIS A 59 3.77 -4.22 11.05
C HIS A 59 4.45 -4.33 9.67
N VAL A 60 5.07 -3.25 9.17
CA VAL A 60 5.69 -3.28 7.83
C VAL A 60 6.82 -4.31 7.73
N PRO A 61 7.77 -4.38 8.69
CA PRO A 61 8.84 -5.38 8.62
C PRO A 61 8.32 -6.81 8.56
N GLY A 62 7.25 -7.13 9.30
CA GLY A 62 6.65 -8.47 9.27
C GLY A 62 6.16 -8.88 7.88
N TYR A 63 5.53 -7.98 7.13
CA TYR A 63 5.10 -8.26 5.75
C TYR A 63 6.29 -8.34 4.78
N VAL A 64 7.35 -7.56 4.99
CA VAL A 64 8.58 -7.62 4.18
C VAL A 64 9.34 -8.93 4.39
N GLU A 65 9.40 -9.42 5.63
CA GLU A 65 10.01 -10.70 6.01
C GLU A 65 9.19 -11.89 5.48
N GLN A 66 7.86 -11.82 5.55
CA GLN A 66 6.95 -12.89 5.11
C GLN A 66 6.58 -12.84 3.62
N TYR A 67 7.14 -11.90 2.86
CA TYR A 67 6.78 -11.66 1.46
C TYR A 67 6.72 -12.95 0.63
N GLU A 68 7.78 -13.78 0.66
CA GLU A 68 7.84 -15.01 -0.13
C GLU A 68 6.75 -16.02 0.27
N ALA A 69 6.48 -16.17 1.57
CA ALA A 69 5.44 -17.07 2.06
C ALA A 69 4.04 -16.59 1.65
N ILE A 70 3.79 -15.28 1.72
CA ILE A 70 2.52 -14.67 1.30
C ILE A 70 2.33 -14.84 -0.21
N LYS A 71 3.37 -14.60 -1.02
CA LYS A 71 3.36 -14.84 -2.47
C LYS A 71 3.09 -16.31 -2.80
N ALA A 72 3.77 -17.24 -2.12
CA ALA A 72 3.59 -18.68 -2.31
C ALA A 72 2.17 -19.16 -1.97
N ALA A 73 1.45 -18.45 -1.09
CA ALA A 73 0.06 -18.71 -0.75
C ALA A 73 -0.94 -18.20 -1.81
N GLY A 74 -0.47 -17.65 -2.93
CA GLY A 74 -1.31 -17.20 -4.05
C GLY A 74 -1.68 -15.71 -4.02
N VAL A 75 -1.02 -14.91 -3.17
CA VAL A 75 -1.20 -13.44 -3.19
C VAL A 75 -0.39 -12.84 -4.34
N ASP A 76 -1.00 -11.94 -5.10
CA ASP A 76 -0.37 -11.24 -6.22
C ASP A 76 0.43 -10.02 -5.75
N GLU A 77 -0.13 -9.21 -4.84
CA GLU A 77 0.53 -8.03 -4.31
C GLU A 77 0.21 -7.83 -2.82
N ILE A 78 1.13 -7.20 -2.09
CA ILE A 78 0.94 -6.77 -0.71
C ILE A 78 0.90 -5.25 -0.67
N TRP A 79 -0.17 -4.68 -0.10
CA TRP A 79 -0.37 -3.23 0.00
C TRP A 79 -0.38 -2.80 1.47
N CYS A 80 0.43 -1.80 1.80
CA CYS A 80 0.36 -1.05 3.05
C CYS A 80 -0.36 0.27 2.79
N LEU A 81 -1.45 0.54 3.51
CA LEU A 81 -2.15 1.82 3.46
C LEU A 81 -1.94 2.62 4.75
N SER A 82 -1.86 3.94 4.62
CA SER A 82 -1.90 4.87 5.75
C SER A 82 -2.50 6.20 5.30
N VAL A 83 -3.11 6.91 6.25
CA VAL A 83 -3.59 8.30 6.06
C VAL A 83 -2.40 9.26 6.16
N ASN A 84 -1.49 9.12 5.20
CA ASN A 84 -0.35 9.99 4.96
C ASN A 84 -0.31 10.33 3.47
N ASP A 85 0.36 11.42 3.12
CA ASP A 85 0.61 11.75 1.72
C ASP A 85 1.67 10.81 1.10
N ALA A 86 1.72 10.79 -0.23
CA ALA A 86 2.63 9.92 -0.97
C ALA A 86 4.10 10.27 -0.78
N PHE A 87 4.48 11.51 -0.49
CA PHE A 87 5.89 11.85 -0.23
C PHE A 87 6.37 11.20 1.06
N VAL A 88 5.56 11.28 2.12
CA VAL A 88 5.82 10.61 3.40
C VAL A 88 5.82 9.09 3.23
N MET A 89 4.83 8.53 2.53
CA MET A 89 4.77 7.08 2.29
C MET A 89 5.96 6.58 1.45
N GLY A 90 6.41 7.35 0.45
CA GLY A 90 7.61 7.04 -0.34
C GLY A 90 8.88 7.08 0.51
N ALA A 91 9.04 8.11 1.35
CA ALA A 91 10.16 8.18 2.28
C ALA A 91 10.19 7.00 3.26
N TRP A 92 9.02 6.61 3.76
CA TRP A 92 8.88 5.47 4.65
C TRP A 92 9.13 4.15 3.93
N ALA A 93 8.71 4.00 2.66
CA ALA A 93 9.02 2.85 1.82
C ALA A 93 10.52 2.62 1.69
N ARG A 94 11.29 3.70 1.46
CA ARG A 94 12.76 3.65 1.41
C ARG A 94 13.37 3.21 2.73
N ASP A 95 12.93 3.81 3.83
CA ASP A 95 13.38 3.47 5.20
C ASP A 95 13.12 2.00 5.55
N GLN A 96 11.90 1.53 5.24
CA GLN A 96 11.43 0.17 5.51
C GLN A 96 11.88 -0.86 4.45
N LYS A 97 12.57 -0.43 3.39
CA LYS A 97 13.11 -1.27 2.30
C LYS A 97 12.04 -2.14 1.63
N THR A 98 10.89 -1.54 1.33
CA THR A 98 9.71 -2.28 0.83
C THR A 98 9.71 -2.52 -0.68
N ALA A 99 10.65 -1.91 -1.41
CA ALA A 99 10.72 -1.97 -2.88
C ALA A 99 10.64 -3.41 -3.40
N GLY A 100 9.73 -3.64 -4.35
CA GLY A 100 9.49 -4.97 -4.95
C GLY A 100 8.76 -5.98 -4.06
N LYS A 101 8.40 -5.61 -2.83
CA LYS A 101 7.74 -6.52 -1.86
C LYS A 101 6.41 -6.01 -1.37
N VAL A 102 6.37 -4.78 -0.85
CA VAL A 102 5.18 -4.14 -0.30
C VAL A 102 5.00 -2.79 -0.95
N ARG A 103 3.84 -2.58 -1.58
CA ARG A 103 3.43 -1.28 -2.13
C ARG A 103 2.98 -0.38 -1.00
N MET A 104 3.49 0.84 -0.97
CA MET A 104 3.23 1.81 0.11
C MET A 104 2.26 2.87 -0.44
N LEU A 105 0.97 2.65 -0.21
CA LEU A 105 -0.12 3.43 -0.79
C LEU A 105 -0.60 4.50 0.19
N ALA A 106 -0.58 5.74 -0.27
CA ALA A 106 -1.05 6.91 0.45
C ALA A 106 -2.55 7.11 0.26
N ASP A 107 -3.27 7.14 1.38
CA ASP A 107 -4.66 7.60 1.49
C ASP A 107 -4.68 8.99 2.15
N GLY A 108 -3.97 9.96 1.57
CA GLY A 108 -3.71 11.26 2.20
C GLY A 108 -4.96 12.07 2.55
N SER A 109 -6.09 11.78 1.90
CA SER A 109 -7.40 12.40 2.15
C SER A 109 -8.33 11.56 3.02
N ALA A 110 -7.89 10.39 3.48
CA ALA A 110 -8.67 9.39 4.22
C ALA A 110 -9.91 8.86 3.48
N GLU A 111 -9.97 9.00 2.15
CA GLU A 111 -11.14 8.60 1.36
C GLU A 111 -11.36 7.09 1.43
N PHE A 112 -10.28 6.31 1.33
CA PHE A 112 -10.37 4.86 1.45
C PHE A 112 -10.75 4.46 2.88
N ALA A 113 -10.05 5.01 3.87
CA ALA A 113 -10.28 4.69 5.28
C ALA A 113 -11.72 4.99 5.74
N GLN A 114 -12.29 6.13 5.31
CA GLN A 114 -13.68 6.49 5.62
C GLN A 114 -14.72 5.61 4.91
N ALA A 115 -14.37 5.08 3.73
CA ALA A 115 -15.25 4.20 2.96
C ALA A 115 -15.21 2.74 3.44
N THR A 116 -14.25 2.38 4.30
CA THR A 116 -14.13 1.05 4.94
C THR A 116 -14.73 0.97 6.32
#